data_AF-A0AA86TIL9-F1
#
_entry.id   AF-A0AA86TIL9-F1
#
_cell.length_a   1.000
_cell.length_b   1.000
_cell.length_c   1.000
_cell.angle_alpha   90.00
_cell.angle_beta   90.00
_cell.angle_gamma   90.00
#
_symmetry.space_group_name_H-M   'P 1'
#
loop_
_entity.id
_entity.type
_entity.pdbx_description
1 polymer ?
#
loop_
_entity_poly.entity_id
_entity_poly.type
_entity_poly.pdbx_seq_one_letter_code
_entity_poly.pdbx_strand_id
1 'polypeptide(L)'
;MDGNLAEAILRENVLLIQEIHRVVHQLEAARTTNMYAHRDRWTADEDQLLQSAVLIYGAQHAIISELIVTKTKMQVYFRLRYLKERSQKKAKTMLENINM
;
A
#
# COMPACT_ATOMS: atom_id res chain seq x y z
N MET A 1 -0.27 1.75 43.06
CA MET A 1 1.05 1.80 42.39
C MET A 1 0.97 0.85 41.18
N ASP A 2 0.03 1.08 40.27
CA ASP A 2 -0.42 0.03 39.33
C ASP A 2 -0.49 0.51 37.87
N GLY A 3 0.05 1.70 37.57
CA GLY A 3 0.12 2.21 36.19
C GLY A 3 1.22 1.58 35.35
N ASN A 4 2.22 0.95 35.97
CA ASN A 4 3.43 0.50 35.30
C ASN A 4 3.29 -0.91 34.67
N LEU A 5 2.49 -1.79 35.28
CA LEU A 5 2.31 -3.16 34.79
C LEU A 5 1.40 -3.21 33.56
N ALA A 6 0.29 -2.49 33.57
CA ALA A 6 -0.63 -2.43 32.43
C ALA A 6 0.01 -1.79 31.20
N GLU A 7 0.83 -0.75 31.40
CA GLU A 7 1.53 -0.08 30.30
C GLU A 7 2.70 -0.92 29.76
N ALA A 8 3.41 -1.66 30.62
CA ALA A 8 4.41 -2.63 30.18
C ALA A 8 3.78 -3.75 29.35
N ILE A 9 2.64 -4.31 29.79
CA ILE A 9 1.89 -5.34 29.06
C ILE A 9 1.39 -4.82 27.71
N LEU A 10 0.86 -3.58 27.65
CA LEU A 10 0.43 -2.97 26.41
C LEU A 10 1.59 -2.75 25.43
N ARG A 11 2.75 -2.28 25.92
CA ARG A 11 3.95 -2.10 25.08
C ARG A 11 4.49 -3.43 24.56
N GLU A 12 4.54 -4.45 25.42
CA GLU A 12 4.97 -5.79 25.03
C GLU A 12 4.03 -6.41 23.99
N ASN A 13 2.72 -6.23 24.14
CA ASN A 13 1.73 -6.65 23.15
C ASN A 13 1.89 -5.94 21.80
N VAL A 14 2.17 -4.63 21.79
CA VAL A 14 2.40 -3.88 20.56
C VAL A 14 3.68 -4.35 19.86
N LEU A 15 4.75 -4.59 20.61
CA LEU A 15 6.01 -5.11 20.06
C LEU A 15 5.84 -6.54 19.52
N LEU A 16 5.06 -7.38 20.19
CA LEU A 16 4.75 -8.74 19.73
C LEU A 16 3.93 -8.74 18.44
N ILE A 17 2.93 -7.86 18.31
CA ILE A 17 2.14 -7.72 17.07
C ILE A 17 3.01 -7.22 15.91
N GLN A 18 3.91 -6.27 16.18
CA GLN A 18 4.87 -5.79 15.18
C GLN A 18 5.84 -6.89 14.74
N GLU A 19 6.32 -7.70 15.67
CA GLU A 19 7.24 -8.80 15.37
C GLU A 19 6.53 -9.97 14.64
N ILE A 20 5.29 -10.29 15.01
CA ILE A 20 4.46 -11.26 14.28
C ILE A 20 4.26 -10.79 12.83
N HIS A 21 3.92 -9.52 12.62
CA HIS A 21 3.78 -8.97 11.26
C HIS A 21 5.09 -9.00 10.48
N ARG A 22 6.21 -8.72 11.14
CA ARG A 22 7.54 -8.77 10.53
C ARG A 22 7.94 -10.19 10.12
N VAL A 23 7.71 -11.18 10.99
CA VAL A 23 8.01 -12.58 10.73
C VAL A 23 7.09 -13.14 9.65
N VAL A 24 5.79 -12.80 9.66
CA VAL A 24 4.87 -13.13 8.56
C VAL A 24 5.38 -12.55 7.25
N HIS A 25 5.81 -11.28 7.22
CA HIS A 25 6.38 -10.65 6.03
C HIS A 25 7.69 -11.32 5.56
N GLN A 26 8.56 -11.75 6.49
CA GLN A 26 9.79 -12.48 6.16
C GLN A 26 9.51 -13.89 5.62
N LEU A 27 8.49 -14.58 6.13
CA LEU A 27 8.07 -15.90 5.67
C LEU A 27 7.31 -15.84 4.33
N GLU A 28 6.58 -14.75 4.05
CA GLU A 28 5.88 -14.54 2.78
C GLU A 28 6.83 -14.29 1.60
N ALA A 29 8.05 -13.81 1.85
CA ALA A 29 9.09 -13.64 0.82
C ALA A 29 9.56 -14.98 0.20
N ALA A 30 9.28 -16.13 0.82
CA ALA A 30 9.63 -17.46 0.33
C ALA A 30 8.53 -18.15 -0.53
N ARG A 31 7.34 -17.55 -0.70
CA ARG A 31 6.20 -18.12 -1.47
C ARG A 31 6.14 -17.66 -2.94
N THR A 32 7.29 -17.54 -3.58
CA THR A 32 7.52 -16.80 -4.83
C THR A 32 6.93 -17.38 -6.13
N THR A 33 5.93 -18.27 -6.11
CA THR A 33 5.44 -18.85 -7.39
C THR A 33 3.93 -19.00 -7.59
N ASN A 34 3.06 -18.71 -6.61
CA ASN A 34 1.62 -18.67 -6.89
C ASN A 34 0.81 -17.77 -5.94
N MET A 35 1.23 -16.50 -5.81
CA MET A 35 0.52 -15.44 -5.07
C MET A 35 0.03 -14.31 -6.00
N TYR A 36 -0.14 -14.59 -7.29
CA TYR A 36 -0.55 -13.57 -8.29
C TYR A 36 -2.06 -13.62 -8.60
N ALA A 37 -2.75 -14.74 -8.40
CA ALA A 37 -4.13 -14.89 -8.88
C ALA A 37 -5.21 -14.20 -8.01
N HIS A 38 -4.97 -14.03 -6.70
CA HIS A 38 -6.00 -13.51 -5.77
C HIS A 38 -5.71 -12.12 -5.20
N ARG A 39 -4.46 -11.61 -5.31
CA ARG A 39 -4.04 -10.32 -4.71
C ARG A 39 -3.89 -9.16 -5.70
N ASP A 40 -4.21 -9.36 -6.98
CA ASP A 40 -4.16 -8.30 -8.03
C ASP A 40 -5.41 -7.40 -8.07
N ARG A 41 -6.47 -7.75 -7.34
CA ARG A 41 -7.68 -6.93 -7.27
C ARG A 41 -7.47 -5.81 -6.24
N TRP A 42 -7.36 -4.58 -6.72
CA TRP A 42 -7.44 -3.37 -5.90
C TRP A 42 -8.90 -3.12 -5.52
N THR A 43 -9.18 -2.98 -4.22
CA THR A 43 -10.49 -2.57 -3.75
C THR A 43 -10.66 -1.05 -3.89
N ALA A 44 -11.90 -0.57 -3.80
CA ALA A 44 -12.18 0.87 -3.80
C ALA A 44 -11.48 1.58 -2.63
N ASP A 45 -11.48 0.97 -1.44
CA ASP A 45 -10.85 1.53 -0.25
C ASP A 45 -9.32 1.61 -0.40
N GLU A 46 -8.68 0.57 -0.97
CA GLU A 46 -7.24 0.57 -1.25
C GLU A 46 -6.87 1.64 -2.29
N ASP A 47 -7.68 1.79 -3.34
CA ASP A 47 -7.49 2.83 -4.35
C ASP A 47 -7.72 4.24 -3.78
N GLN A 48 -8.67 4.41 -2.87
CA GLN A 48 -8.92 5.69 -2.20
C GLN A 48 -7.75 6.05 -1.29
N LEU A 49 -7.28 5.09 -0.48
CA LEU A 49 -6.11 5.27 0.36
C LEU A 49 -4.86 5.60 -0.48
N LEU A 50 -4.67 4.91 -1.61
CA LEU A 50 -3.58 5.19 -2.54
C LEU A 50 -3.66 6.62 -3.09
N GLN A 51 -4.85 7.08 -3.51
CA GLN A 51 -5.04 8.44 -4.02
C GLN A 51 -4.77 9.49 -2.94
N SER A 52 -5.31 9.29 -1.74
CA SER A 52 -5.05 10.19 -0.60
C SER A 52 -3.55 10.25 -0.26
N ALA A 53 -2.87 9.10 -0.25
CA ALA A 53 -1.44 9.04 0.01
C ALA A 53 -0.61 9.72 -1.10
N VAL A 54 -1.00 9.60 -2.37
CA VAL A 54 -0.35 10.33 -3.47
C VAL A 54 -0.53 11.84 -3.32
N LEU A 55 -1.68 12.31 -2.85
CA LEU A 55 -1.90 13.74 -2.61
C LEU A 55 -1.01 14.29 -1.49
N ILE A 56 -0.76 13.50 -0.45
CA ILE A 56 0.04 13.91 0.71
C ILE A 56 1.55 13.76 0.45
N TYR A 57 1.97 12.61 -0.08
CA TYR A 57 3.39 12.23 -0.19
C TYR A 57 3.95 12.36 -1.62
N GLY A 58 3.10 12.66 -2.61
CA GLY A 58 3.52 12.77 -4.01
C GLY A 58 3.96 11.43 -4.59
N ALA A 59 5.11 11.42 -5.28
CA ALA A 59 5.65 10.24 -5.96
C ALA A 59 6.46 9.28 -5.05
N GLN A 60 6.40 9.46 -3.73
CA GLN A 60 7.18 8.70 -2.75
C GLN A 60 6.57 7.30 -2.50
N HIS A 61 6.64 6.43 -3.51
CA HIS A 61 6.02 5.10 -3.47
C HIS A 61 6.50 4.21 -2.31
N ALA A 62 7.73 4.41 -1.82
CA ALA A 62 8.24 3.67 -0.68
C ALA A 62 7.43 3.98 0.59
N ILE A 63 7.14 5.24 0.87
CA ILE A 63 6.31 5.66 2.01
C ILE A 63 4.87 5.18 1.82
N ILE A 64 4.32 5.37 0.61
CA ILE A 64 2.95 4.96 0.28
C ILE A 64 2.78 3.45 0.48
N SER A 65 3.80 2.64 0.17
CA SER A 65 3.73 1.19 0.33
C SER A 65 3.66 0.72 1.78
N GLU A 66 4.19 1.51 2.73
CA GLU A 66 4.06 1.20 4.16
C GLU A 66 2.64 1.48 4.69
N LEU A 67 1.87 2.34 4.00
CA LEU A 67 0.49 2.67 4.36
C LEU A 67 -0.52 1.61 3.87
N ILE A 68 -0.23 0.98 2.74
CA ILE A 68 -1.11 -0.02 2.11
C ILE A 68 -0.58 -1.41 2.44
N VAL A 69 -0.71 -1.79 3.72
CA VAL A 69 -0.16 -3.05 4.28
C VAL A 69 -0.72 -4.31 3.61
N THR A 70 -1.86 -4.20 2.92
CA THR A 70 -2.50 -5.30 2.17
C THR A 70 -1.84 -5.57 0.81
N LYS A 71 -0.94 -4.69 0.37
CA LYS A 71 -0.26 -4.76 -0.92
C LYS A 71 1.25 -4.76 -0.74
N THR A 72 1.94 -5.50 -1.59
CA THR A 72 3.41 -5.47 -1.61
C THR A 72 3.90 -4.15 -2.22
N LYS A 73 5.15 -3.77 -1.90
CA LYS A 73 5.81 -2.58 -2.47
C LYS A 73 5.76 -2.58 -4.01
N MET A 74 5.96 -3.75 -4.62
CA MET A 74 5.89 -3.92 -6.08
C MET A 74 4.48 -3.70 -6.63
N GLN A 75 3.44 -4.21 -5.95
CA GLN A 75 2.05 -3.99 -6.37
C GLN A 75 1.67 -2.52 -6.31
N VAL A 76 2.05 -1.82 -5.24
CA VAL A 76 1.83 -0.37 -5.08
C VAL A 76 2.55 0.40 -6.19
N TYR A 77 3.82 0.09 -6.46
CA TYR A 77 4.58 0.71 -7.54
C TYR A 77 3.90 0.54 -8.92
N PHE A 78 3.50 -0.68 -9.27
CA PHE A 78 2.83 -0.93 -10.56
C PHE A 78 1.47 -0.24 -10.65
N ARG A 79 0.70 -0.18 -9.55
CA ARG A 79 -0.58 0.53 -9.53
C ARG A 79 -0.40 2.03 -9.75
N LEU A 80 0.56 2.65 -9.08
CA LEU A 80 0.88 4.07 -9.26
C LEU A 80 1.26 4.38 -10.70
N ARG A 81 2.10 3.54 -11.31
CA ARG A 81 2.49 3.67 -12.71
C ARG A 81 1.27 3.57 -13.63
N TYR A 82 0.42 2.56 -13.44
CA TYR A 82 -0.81 2.38 -14.21
C TYR A 82 -1.75 3.58 -14.10
N LEU A 83 -1.97 4.12 -12.89
CA LEU A 83 -2.85 5.28 -12.69
C LEU A 83 -2.31 6.53 -13.38
N LYS A 84 -0.98 6.75 -13.33
CA LYS A 84 -0.32 7.85 -14.03
C LYS A 84 -0.48 7.75 -15.54
N GLU A 85 -0.23 6.58 -16.11
CA GLU A 85 -0.40 6.36 -17.56
C GLU A 85 -1.86 6.54 -18.00
N ARG A 86 -2.80 6.05 -17.19
CA ARG A 86 -4.23 6.18 -17.45
C ARG A 86 -4.69 7.64 -17.39
N SER A 87 -4.21 8.43 -16.43
CA SER A 87 -4.56 9.85 -16.32
C SER A 87 -3.98 10.67 -17.49
N GLN A 88 -2.75 10.37 -17.91
CA GLN A 88 -2.12 11.00 -19.08
C GLN A 88 -2.87 10.68 -20.38
N LYS A 89 -3.22 9.41 -20.60
CA LYS A 89 -4.04 9.01 -21.77
C LYS A 89 -5.37 9.74 -21.78
N LYS A 90 -6.06 9.79 -20.64
CA LYS A 90 -7.33 10.52 -20.52
C LYS A 90 -7.17 12.01 -20.84
N ALA A 91 -6.13 12.66 -20.31
CA ALA A 91 -5.85 14.06 -20.60
C ALA A 91 -5.57 14.31 -22.09
N LYS A 92 -4.78 13.43 -22.72
CA LYS A 92 -4.47 13.49 -24.15
C LYS A 92 -5.74 13.41 -25.00
N THR A 93 -6.60 12.42 -24.76
CA THR A 93 -7.87 12.27 -25.48
C THR A 93 -8.79 13.48 -25.29
N MET A 94 -8.86 14.04 -24.08
CA MET A 94 -9.67 15.24 -23.83
C MET A 94 -9.15 16.44 -24.62
N LEU A 95 -7.83 16.62 -24.73
CA LEU A 95 -7.22 17.68 -25.54
C LEU A 95 -7.45 17.49 -27.04
N GLU A 96 -7.38 16.24 -27.53
CA GLU A 96 -7.67 15.90 -28.93
C GLU A 96 -9.12 16.19 -29.30
N ASN A 97 -10.08 15.92 -28.40
CA ASN A 97 -11.50 16.16 -28.62
C ASN A 97 -11.92 17.63 -28.57
N ILE A 98 -11.13 18.50 -27.92
CA ILE A 98 -11.39 19.95 -27.86
C ILE A 98 -10.87 20.66 -29.12
N ASN A 99 -9.83 20.11 -29.75
CA ASN A 99 -9.18 20.67 -30.93
C ASN A 99 -9.74 20.15 -32.28
N MET A 100 -10.82 19.35 -32.26
CA MET A 100 -11.63 18.95 -33.43
C MET A 100 -12.89 19.81 -33.51
#